data_AF-A0A246U8X5-F1
#
_entry.id   AF-A0A246U8X5-F1
#
_cell.length_a   1.000
_cell.length_b   1.000
_cell.length_c   1.000
_cell.angle_alpha   90.00
_cell.angle_beta   90.00
_cell.angle_gamma   90.00
#
_symmetry.space_group_name_H-M   'P 1'
#
loop_
_entity.id
_entity.type
_entity.pdbx_description
1 polymer ?
#
loop_
_entity_poly.entity_id
_entity_poly.type
_entity_poly.pdbx_seq_one_letter_code
_entity_poly.pdbx_strand_id
1 'polypeptide(L)'
;MSDLVRVMNCYYSNLIEGHNARPQDIERALAGAEIEEATCPLALEAAAHVSVQREIDKLTTRKGTAAAYFGRIHFMGSSPVL
;
A
#
# COMPACT_ATOMS: atom_id res chain seq x y z
N MET A 1 12.22 -6.38 2.03
CA MET A 1 11.18 -7.35 1.58
C MET A 1 11.05 -7.30 0.06
N SER A 2 10.56 -8.37 -0.62
CA SER A 2 10.24 -8.34 -2.06
C SER A 2 8.81 -7.85 -2.31
N ASP A 3 8.52 -7.37 -3.52
CA ASP A 3 7.20 -6.84 -3.87
C ASP A 3 6.10 -7.91 -3.87
N LEU A 4 6.41 -9.13 -4.33
CA LEU A 4 5.49 -10.25 -4.28
C LEU A 4 4.95 -10.49 -2.86
N VAL A 5 5.82 -10.49 -1.85
CA VAL A 5 5.37 -10.73 -0.47
C VAL A 5 4.52 -9.57 0.04
N ARG A 6 4.79 -8.32 -0.36
CA ARG A 6 3.95 -7.17 0.02
C ARG A 6 2.56 -7.27 -0.59
N VAL A 7 2.48 -7.61 -1.88
CA VAL A 7 1.20 -7.76 -2.59
C VAL A 7 0.40 -8.93 -2.01
N MET A 8 1.05 -10.05 -1.73
CA MET A 8 0.37 -11.20 -1.10
C MET A 8 -0.10 -10.89 0.32
N ASN A 9 0.67 -10.12 1.10
CA ASN A 9 0.24 -9.69 2.43
C ASN A 9 -1.00 -8.78 2.36
N CYS A 10 -0.99 -7.78 1.46
CA CYS A 10 -2.18 -6.94 1.23
C CYS A 10 -3.38 -7.77 0.77
N TYR A 11 -3.18 -8.73 -0.13
CA TYR A 11 -4.25 -9.63 -0.57
C TYR A 11 -4.86 -10.42 0.59
N TYR A 12 -4.04 -11.02 1.46
CA TYR A 12 -4.56 -11.78 2.59
C TYR A 12 -5.21 -10.91 3.69
N SER A 13 -4.68 -9.71 3.96
CA SER A 13 -5.35 -8.75 4.83
C SER A 13 -6.74 -8.39 4.29
N ASN A 14 -6.84 -8.07 3.01
CA ASN A 14 -8.11 -7.77 2.36
C ASN A 14 -9.10 -8.94 2.52
N LEU A 15 -8.67 -10.18 2.29
CA LEU A 15 -9.54 -11.35 2.45
C LEU A 15 -10.09 -11.53 3.87
N ILE A 16 -9.25 -11.31 4.89
CA ILE A 16 -9.66 -11.43 6.30
C ILE A 16 -10.70 -10.35 6.66
N GLU A 17 -10.62 -9.20 6.02
CA GLU A 17 -11.56 -8.08 6.18
C GLU A 17 -12.84 -8.23 5.33
N GLY A 18 -12.94 -9.30 4.52
CA GLY A 18 -14.08 -9.54 3.63
C GLY A 18 -14.00 -8.79 2.28
N HIS A 19 -12.84 -8.22 1.97
CA HIS A 19 -12.55 -7.50 0.73
C HIS A 19 -11.84 -8.40 -0.29
N ASN A 20 -12.07 -8.17 -1.58
CA ASN A 20 -11.48 -8.97 -2.66
C ASN A 20 -10.82 -8.10 -3.73
N ALA A 21 -9.71 -7.44 -3.37
CA ALA A 21 -8.77 -6.89 -4.35
C ALA A 21 -7.74 -7.98 -4.68
N ARG A 22 -7.89 -8.62 -5.85
CA ARG A 22 -7.02 -9.73 -6.25
C ARG A 22 -5.60 -9.23 -6.48
N PRO A 23 -4.57 -10.08 -6.36
CA PRO A 23 -3.19 -9.67 -6.61
C PRO A 23 -2.97 -8.97 -7.95
N GLN A 24 -3.64 -9.45 -9.01
CA GLN A 24 -3.59 -8.81 -10.33
C GLN A 24 -4.14 -7.38 -10.33
N ASP A 25 -5.21 -7.11 -9.58
CA ASP A 25 -5.80 -5.77 -9.50
C ASP A 25 -4.86 -4.81 -8.74
N ILE A 26 -4.19 -5.31 -7.69
CA ILE A 26 -3.17 -4.57 -6.93
C ILE A 26 -1.97 -4.24 -7.83
N GLU A 27 -1.49 -5.20 -8.62
CA GLU A 27 -0.39 -4.97 -9.58
C GLU A 27 -0.79 -3.97 -10.68
N ARG A 28 -2.03 -4.04 -11.18
CA ARG A 28 -2.56 -3.05 -12.13
C ARG A 28 -2.62 -1.66 -11.52
N ALA A 29 -3.07 -1.53 -10.27
CA ALA A 29 -3.04 -0.27 -9.53
C ALA A 29 -1.62 0.29 -9.37
N LEU A 30 -0.66 -0.57 -9.01
CA LEU A 30 0.75 -0.18 -8.89
C LEU A 30 1.36 0.29 -10.21
N ALA A 31 0.88 -0.24 -11.34
CA ALA A 31 1.28 0.15 -12.69
C ALA A 31 0.52 1.37 -13.23
N GLY A 32 -0.48 1.89 -12.50
CA GLY A 32 -1.37 2.94 -13.01
C GLY A 32 -2.24 2.49 -14.19
N ALA A 33 -2.47 1.19 -14.33
CA ALA A 33 -3.33 0.63 -15.37
C ALA A 33 -4.81 0.73 -14.98
N GLU A 34 -5.71 0.64 -15.95
CA GLU A 34 -7.15 0.56 -15.68
C GLU A 34 -7.48 -0.61 -14.75
N ILE A 35 -8.50 -0.46 -13.91
CA ILE A 35 -8.99 -1.45 -12.96
C ILE A 35 -10.51 -1.46 -13.06
N GLU A 36 -11.13 -2.62 -12.80
CA GLU A 36 -12.58 -2.70 -12.67
C GLU A 36 -13.07 -1.74 -11.58
N GLU A 37 -14.11 -0.98 -11.88
CA GLU A 37 -14.63 0.07 -10.99
C GLU A 37 -15.01 -0.46 -9.60
N ALA A 38 -15.56 -1.68 -9.54
CA ALA A 38 -15.95 -2.34 -8.30
C ALA A 38 -14.78 -2.68 -7.37
N THR A 39 -13.58 -2.97 -7.93
CA THR A 39 -12.38 -3.32 -7.14
C THR A 39 -11.39 -2.17 -7.04
N CYS A 40 -11.58 -1.10 -7.83
CA CYS A 40 -10.70 0.06 -7.91
C CYS A 40 -10.38 0.69 -6.53
N PRO A 41 -11.35 0.95 -5.63
CA PRO A 41 -11.05 1.55 -4.32
C PRO A 41 -10.06 0.70 -3.50
N LEU A 42 -10.34 -0.61 -3.41
CA LEU A 42 -9.53 -1.56 -2.64
C LEU A 42 -8.14 -1.79 -3.28
N ALA A 43 -8.08 -1.82 -4.61
CA ALA A 43 -6.83 -1.99 -5.34
C ALA A 43 -5.91 -0.77 -5.18
N LEU A 44 -6.47 0.44 -5.21
CA LEU A 44 -5.72 1.68 -5.00
C LEU A 44 -5.21 1.80 -3.55
N GLU A 45 -6.04 1.43 -2.57
CA GLU A 45 -5.63 1.38 -1.16
C GLU A 45 -4.47 0.39 -0.95
N ALA A 46 -4.60 -0.83 -1.48
CA ALA A 46 -3.54 -1.84 -1.42
C ALA A 46 -2.25 -1.37 -2.11
N ALA A 47 -2.34 -0.70 -3.26
CA ALA A 47 -1.19 -0.14 -3.95
C ALA A 47 -0.51 0.99 -3.16
N ALA A 48 -1.30 1.82 -2.47
CA ALA A 48 -0.76 2.83 -1.55
C ALA A 48 0.01 2.17 -0.39
N HIS A 49 -0.54 1.11 0.21
CA HIS A 49 0.14 0.34 1.25
C HIS A 49 1.48 -0.24 0.80
N VAL A 50 1.51 -0.89 -0.37
CA VAL A 50 2.76 -1.46 -0.93
C VAL A 50 3.78 -0.35 -1.19
N SER A 51 3.35 0.79 -1.73
CA SER A 51 4.22 1.94 -2.01
C SER A 51 4.83 2.54 -0.74
N VAL A 52 4.02 2.72 0.32
CA VAL A 52 4.51 3.19 1.63
C VAL A 52 5.52 2.20 2.22
N GLN A 53 5.28 0.89 2.14
CA GLN A 53 6.24 -0.12 2.60
C GLN A 53 7.55 -0.13 1.81
N ARG A 54 7.52 0.14 0.50
CA ARG A 54 8.74 0.31 -0.30
C ARG A 54 9.57 1.49 0.21
N GLU A 55 8.93 2.61 0.51
CA GLU A 55 9.62 3.78 1.05
C GLU A 55 10.14 3.57 2.47
N ILE A 56 9.40 2.82 3.31
CA ILE A 56 9.89 2.37 4.62
C ILE A 56 11.16 1.55 4.45
N ASP A 57 11.14 0.53 3.61
CA ASP A 57 12.29 -0.35 3.40
C ASP A 57 13.52 0.41 2.85
N LYS A 58 13.31 1.37 1.94
CA LYS A 58 14.39 2.24 1.43
C LYS A 58 15.00 3.08 2.55
N LEU A 59 14.17 3.61 3.45
CA LEU A 59 14.64 4.46 4.55
C LEU A 59 15.30 3.66 5.67
N THR A 60 14.79 2.48 6.02
CA THR A 60 15.37 1.59 7.05
C THR A 60 16.68 0.95 6.59
N THR A 61 16.82 0.69 5.28
CA THR A 61 18.10 0.25 4.70
C THR A 61 19.15 1.36 4.75
N ARG A 62 18.74 2.63 4.67
CA ARG A 62 19.65 3.80 4.68
C ARG A 62 19.99 4.33 6.08
N LYS A 63 19.08 4.18 7.04
CA LYS A 63 19.27 4.62 8.43
C LYS A 63 18.80 3.50 9.32
N GLY A 64 19.73 2.91 10.08
CA GLY A 64 19.40 1.92 11.10
C GLY A 64 18.27 2.42 12.00
N THR A 65 17.35 1.49 12.26
CA THR A 65 16.21 1.49 13.20
C THR A 65 14.93 2.29 12.88
N ALA A 66 13.82 1.54 13.00
CA ALA A 66 12.43 1.86 12.69
C ALA A 66 11.74 2.91 13.60
N ALA A 67 12.47 3.56 14.50
CA ALA A 67 11.89 4.44 15.54
C ALA A 67 11.46 5.83 15.01
N ALA A 68 11.92 6.26 13.85
CA ALA A 68 11.59 7.58 13.31
C ALA A 68 10.20 7.67 12.62
N TYR A 69 9.50 6.54 12.45
CA TYR A 69 8.47 6.44 11.41
C TYR A 69 7.04 6.79 11.83
N PHE A 70 6.71 6.80 13.13
CA PHE A 70 5.34 7.10 13.59
C PHE A 70 4.94 8.57 13.38
N GLY A 71 5.91 9.49 13.30
CA GLY A 71 5.63 10.93 13.17
C GLY A 71 5.23 11.40 11.76
N ARG A 72 5.52 10.63 10.70
CA ARG A 72 5.29 11.10 9.31
C ARG A 72 3.97 10.60 8.71
N ILE A 73 3.44 9.48 9.19
CA ILE A 73 2.19 8.88 8.69
C ILE A 73 0.96 9.73 9.09
N HIS A 74 1.04 10.46 10.22
CA HIS A 74 -0.02 11.40 10.64
C HIS A 74 -0.10 12.69 9.81
N PHE A 75 0.91 13.07 9.02
CA PHE A 75 0.90 14.34 8.28
C PHE A 75 0.29 14.24 6.87
N MET A 76 0.19 13.04 6.29
CA MET A 76 -0.32 12.86 4.92
C MET A 76 -1.84 12.60 4.85
N GLY A 77 -2.52 12.53 6.01
CA GLY A 77 -3.98 12.39 6.12
C GLY A 77 -4.73 13.71 6.38
N SER A 78 -4.09 14.87 6.20
CA SER A 78 -4.71 16.18 6.45
C SER A 78 -4.48 17.13 5.28
N SER A 79 -5.05 16.80 4.12
CA SER A 79 -5.34 17.82 3.11
C SER A 79 -6.69 18.44 3.48
N PRO A 80 -6.77 19.73 3.86
CA PRO A 80 -8.05 20.38 4.05
C PRO A 80 -8.69 20.55 2.66
N VAL A 81 -9.89 20.01 2.50
CA VAL A 81 -10.79 20.41 1.43
C VAL A 81 -11.08 21.90 1.59
N LEU A 82 -10.53 22.71 0.70
CA LEU A 82 -11.02 24.04 0.32
C LEU A 82 -11.13 24.07 -1.20
#